data_AF-D3J8X2-F1
#
_entry.id   AF-D3J8X2-F1
#
_cell.length_a   1.000
_cell.length_b   1.000
_cell.length_c   1.000
_cell.angle_alpha   90.00
_cell.angle_beta   90.00
_cell.angle_gamma   90.00
#
_symmetry.space_group_name_H-M   'P 1'
#
loop_
_entity.id
_entity.type
_entity.pdbx_description
1 polymer ?
#
loop_
_entity_poly.entity_id
_entity_poly.type
_entity_poly.pdbx_seq_one_letter_code
_entity_poly.pdbx_strand_id
1 'polypeptide(L)'
;PIFFIRDPILFPSFIHTQKRNPATHLKDPDMFWDFISLRPETTHQVMFLFSDRGIPDGYRFMNGYGSHTFKLINADGKPVYCKFHLKTNQGNKNLDVNRADELAGADPDYSIRDLYNAIAKKEYPSWSMKIQVMTFEQAEKVSFNPFDVTKVWPQSEFPLLPVGRFVLDRNPSNYFAEVEQIAFAPSHLVPGIQASPDKMLQGRLFSYADTHRHRLGA
;
A
#
# COMPACT_ATOMS: atom_id res chain seq x y z
N PRO A 1 -6.17 0.62 1.57
CA PRO A 1 -6.72 -0.73 1.81
C PRO A 1 -7.14 -1.48 0.54
N ILE A 2 -7.19 -0.80 -0.62
CA ILE A 2 -7.56 -1.34 -1.93
C ILE A 2 -6.54 -0.83 -2.96
N PHE A 3 -6.70 -1.21 -4.23
CA PHE A 3 -5.87 -0.72 -5.34
C PHE A 3 -6.71 -0.43 -6.60
N PHE A 4 -6.12 0.20 -7.61
CA PHE A 4 -6.81 0.66 -8.83
C PHE A 4 -7.26 -0.49 -9.73
N ILE A 5 -6.48 -1.56 -9.81
CA ILE A 5 -6.72 -2.68 -10.73
C ILE A 5 -6.63 -3.99 -9.97
N ARG A 6 -7.29 -5.01 -10.51
CA ARG A 6 -7.37 -6.37 -9.93
C ARG A 6 -6.74 -7.46 -10.79
N ASP A 7 -6.15 -7.09 -11.92
CA ASP A 7 -5.43 -8.02 -12.79
C ASP A 7 -4.04 -7.45 -13.12
N PRO A 8 -2.94 -8.18 -12.84
CA PRO A 8 -1.58 -7.67 -12.97
C PRO A 8 -1.19 -7.34 -14.40
N ILE A 9 -1.87 -7.92 -15.40
CA ILE A 9 -1.58 -7.62 -16.82
C ILE A 9 -1.80 -6.14 -17.16
N LEU A 10 -2.67 -5.45 -16.43
CA LEU A 10 -2.98 -4.04 -16.63
C LEU A 10 -2.01 -3.10 -15.91
N PHE A 11 -1.14 -3.64 -15.04
CA PHE A 11 -0.27 -2.81 -14.20
C PHE A 11 0.70 -1.94 -15.01
N PRO A 12 1.38 -2.43 -16.07
CA PRO A 12 2.22 -1.58 -16.90
C PRO A 12 1.42 -0.45 -17.57
N SER A 13 0.27 -0.77 -18.17
CA SER A 13 -0.60 0.22 -18.82
C SER A 13 -1.08 1.29 -17.84
N PHE A 14 -1.55 0.88 -16.66
CA PHE A 14 -1.93 1.80 -15.60
C PHE A 14 -0.75 2.70 -15.20
N ILE A 15 0.42 2.13 -14.89
CA ILE A 15 1.58 2.93 -14.45
C ILE A 15 2.08 3.88 -15.54
N HIS A 16 1.99 3.51 -16.83
CA HIS A 16 2.29 4.42 -17.93
C HIS A 16 1.36 5.63 -17.93
N THR A 17 0.05 5.43 -17.73
CA THR A 17 -0.91 6.56 -17.71
C THR A 17 -0.71 7.49 -16.52
N GLN A 18 -0.14 6.98 -15.43
CA GLN A 18 0.24 7.80 -14.26
C GLN A 18 1.57 8.54 -14.45
N LYS A 19 2.36 8.22 -15.48
CA LYS A 19 3.71 8.76 -15.70
C LYS A 19 3.68 9.91 -16.71
N ARG A 20 4.46 9.84 -17.78
CA ARG A 20 4.70 10.93 -18.72
C ARG A 20 4.31 10.46 -20.11
N ASN A 21 3.65 11.32 -20.88
CA ASN A 21 3.33 11.06 -22.27
C ASN A 21 4.62 10.75 -23.05
N PRO A 22 4.64 9.70 -23.90
CA PRO A 22 5.86 9.24 -24.55
C PRO A 22 6.42 10.20 -25.61
N ALA A 23 5.60 11.09 -26.17
CA ALA A 23 6.04 12.08 -27.16
C ALA A 23 6.53 13.37 -26.50
N THR A 24 5.80 13.88 -25.50
CA THR A 24 6.08 15.20 -24.89
C THR A 24 6.90 15.13 -23.61
N HIS A 25 7.00 13.95 -22.99
CA HIS A 25 7.59 13.76 -21.66
C HIS A 25 6.90 14.58 -20.54
N LEU A 26 5.67 15.05 -20.76
CA LEU A 26 4.87 15.79 -19.78
C LEU A 26 3.84 14.91 -19.08
N LYS A 27 3.30 15.39 -17.96
CA LYS A 27 2.06 14.84 -17.38
C LYS A 27 0.90 15.10 -18.33
N ASP A 28 -0.02 14.14 -18.40
CA ASP A 28 -1.11 14.13 -19.37
C ASP A 28 -2.41 13.70 -18.68
N PRO A 29 -3.27 14.66 -18.30
CA PRO A 29 -4.56 14.37 -17.69
C PRO A 29 -5.50 13.55 -18.59
N ASP A 30 -5.41 13.69 -19.91
CA ASP A 30 -6.25 12.94 -20.84
C ASP A 30 -5.86 11.47 -20.82
N MET A 31 -4.55 11.16 -20.89
CA MET A 31 -4.07 9.78 -20.74
C MET A 31 -4.45 9.16 -19.38
N PHE A 32 -4.39 9.95 -18.31
CA PHE A 32 -4.82 9.51 -16.98
C PHE A 32 -6.31 9.15 -16.98
N TRP A 33 -7.18 10.06 -17.42
CA TRP A 33 -8.64 9.88 -17.35
C TRP A 33 -9.18 8.91 -18.39
N ASP A 34 -8.53 8.77 -19.55
CA ASP A 34 -8.86 7.75 -20.55
C ASP A 34 -8.79 6.35 -19.93
N PHE A 35 -7.67 5.99 -19.30
CA PHE A 35 -7.54 4.71 -18.63
C PHE A 35 -8.56 4.53 -17.49
N ILE A 36 -8.72 5.54 -16.63
CA ILE A 36 -9.62 5.46 -15.47
C ILE A 36 -11.09 5.30 -15.91
N SER A 37 -11.54 6.08 -16.90
CA SER A 37 -12.93 6.05 -17.38
C SER A 37 -13.28 4.76 -18.13
N LEU A 38 -12.30 4.13 -18.79
CA LEU A 38 -12.49 2.85 -19.49
C LEU A 38 -12.33 1.63 -18.58
N ARG A 39 -11.84 1.81 -17.33
CA ARG A 39 -11.61 0.73 -16.35
C ARG A 39 -12.40 1.00 -15.07
N PRO A 40 -13.71 0.65 -15.03
CA PRO A 40 -14.58 0.97 -13.89
C PRO A 40 -14.17 0.32 -12.57
N GLU A 41 -13.32 -0.72 -12.58
CA GLU A 41 -12.75 -1.30 -11.36
C GLU A 41 -11.86 -0.32 -10.57
N THR A 42 -11.38 0.76 -11.22
CA THR A 42 -10.53 1.79 -10.60
C THR A 42 -11.28 2.72 -9.66
N THR A 43 -12.60 2.86 -9.83
CA THR A 43 -13.44 3.87 -9.19
C THR A 43 -13.23 3.96 -7.67
N HIS A 44 -13.17 2.82 -6.97
CA HIS A 44 -13.01 2.82 -5.51
C HIS A 44 -11.67 3.45 -5.07
N GLN A 45 -10.57 3.13 -5.76
CA GLN A 45 -9.25 3.70 -5.43
C GLN A 45 -9.11 5.13 -5.92
N VAL A 46 -9.76 5.49 -7.02
CA VAL A 46 -9.80 6.88 -7.51
C VAL A 46 -10.54 7.76 -6.50
N MET A 47 -11.69 7.34 -5.99
CA MET A 47 -12.39 8.06 -4.91
C MET A 47 -11.53 8.19 -3.65
N PHE A 48 -10.78 7.15 -3.29
CA PHE A 48 -9.85 7.23 -2.14
C PHE A 48 -8.70 8.21 -2.42
N LEU A 49 -8.12 8.17 -3.63
CA LEU A 49 -7.02 9.03 -4.05
C LEU A 49 -7.43 10.52 -4.09
N PHE A 50 -8.62 10.82 -4.59
CA PHE A 50 -9.13 12.21 -4.68
C PHE A 50 -9.85 12.69 -3.42
N SER A 51 -9.90 11.87 -2.37
CA SER A 51 -10.23 12.35 -1.03
C SER A 51 -9.01 13.00 -0.37
N ASP A 52 -9.17 13.65 0.78
CA ASP A 52 -8.06 14.22 1.55
C ASP A 52 -6.93 13.21 1.82
N ARG A 53 -7.23 11.90 1.89
CA ARG A 53 -6.21 10.86 2.07
C ARG A 53 -5.22 10.73 0.89
N GLY A 54 -5.47 11.38 -0.24
CA GLY A 54 -4.53 11.48 -1.35
C GLY A 54 -3.29 12.33 -1.07
N ILE A 55 -3.40 13.26 -0.11
CA ILE A 55 -2.34 14.21 0.26
C ILE A 55 -2.09 14.17 1.77
N PRO A 56 -1.52 13.06 2.30
CA PRO A 56 -1.25 12.93 3.73
C PRO A 56 -0.27 14.00 4.23
N ASP A 57 -0.50 14.50 5.44
CA ASP A 57 0.38 15.45 6.11
C ASP A 57 1.59 14.72 6.72
N GLY A 58 2.53 14.33 5.87
CA GLY A 58 3.71 13.55 6.26
C GLY A 58 3.41 12.05 6.46
N TYR A 59 4.48 11.24 6.50
CA TYR A 59 4.32 9.78 6.57
C TYR A 59 3.78 9.27 7.91
N ARG A 60 3.98 10.02 9.00
CA ARG A 60 3.65 9.58 10.37
C ARG A 60 2.15 9.62 10.65
N PHE A 61 1.38 10.39 9.86
CA PHE A 61 -0.05 10.62 10.08
C PHE A 61 -0.92 9.88 9.07
N MET A 62 -0.43 8.78 8.50
CA MET A 62 -1.22 7.90 7.61
C MET A 62 -1.25 6.46 8.09
N ASN A 63 -2.33 5.76 7.77
CA ASN A 63 -2.43 4.32 7.97
C ASN A 63 -1.66 3.55 6.88
N GLY A 64 -1.14 2.37 7.23
CA GLY A 64 -0.69 1.37 6.29
C GLY A 64 -1.70 0.24 6.13
N TYR A 65 -1.72 -0.38 4.95
CA TYR A 65 -2.58 -1.53 4.66
C TYR A 65 -1.82 -2.53 3.80
N GLY A 66 -1.96 -3.82 4.10
CA GLY A 66 -1.46 -4.87 3.20
C GLY A 66 -2.22 -4.92 1.86
N SER A 67 -3.43 -4.33 1.84
CA SER A 67 -4.41 -4.26 0.75
C SER A 67 -4.93 -5.62 0.28
N HIS A 68 -4.03 -6.51 -0.14
CA HIS A 68 -4.34 -7.87 -0.57
C HIS A 68 -4.86 -8.73 0.57
N THR A 69 -5.56 -9.78 0.17
CA THR A 69 -5.84 -10.92 1.05
C THR A 69 -4.63 -11.83 1.07
N PHE A 70 -4.22 -12.26 2.25
CA PHE A 70 -3.20 -13.28 2.50
C PHE A 70 -3.85 -14.49 3.16
N LYS A 71 -3.12 -15.59 3.28
CA LYS A 71 -3.52 -16.77 4.04
C LYS A 71 -2.59 -16.95 5.24
N LEU A 72 -3.15 -17.10 6.42
CA LEU A 72 -2.42 -17.47 7.63
C LEU A 72 -2.63 -18.96 7.91
N ILE A 73 -1.60 -19.66 8.33
CA ILE A 73 -1.64 -21.09 8.68
C ILE A 73 -1.16 -21.26 10.13
N ASN A 74 -1.98 -21.91 10.95
CA ASN A 74 -1.62 -22.19 12.34
C ASN A 74 -0.71 -23.44 12.48
N ALA A 75 -0.32 -23.79 13.70
CA ALA A 75 0.53 -24.94 13.98
C ALA A 75 -0.08 -26.30 13.58
N ASP A 76 -1.42 -26.40 13.51
CA ASP A 76 -2.14 -27.60 13.08
C ASP A 76 -2.34 -27.66 11.55
N GLY A 77 -1.79 -26.72 10.80
CA GLY A 77 -1.99 -26.61 9.35
C GLY A 77 -3.35 -26.02 8.93
N LYS A 78 -4.16 -25.51 9.87
CA LYS A 78 -5.48 -24.93 9.58
C LYS A 78 -5.34 -23.52 9.01
N PRO A 79 -5.91 -23.24 7.82
CA PRO A 79 -5.78 -21.94 7.17
C PRO A 79 -6.94 -20.99 7.50
N VAL A 80 -6.64 -19.70 7.52
CA VAL A 80 -7.62 -18.60 7.45
C VAL A 80 -7.13 -17.53 6.48
N TYR A 81 -8.04 -16.76 5.89
CA TYR A 81 -7.68 -15.57 5.13
C TYR A 81 -7.50 -14.36 6.05
N CYS A 82 -6.60 -13.46 5.67
CA CYS A 82 -6.22 -12.30 6.47
C CYS A 82 -6.03 -11.04 5.62
N LYS A 83 -6.44 -9.88 6.16
CA LYS A 83 -5.99 -8.55 5.70
C LYS A 83 -5.25 -7.83 6.81
N PHE A 84 -4.07 -7.29 6.50
CA PHE A 84 -3.24 -6.54 7.44
C PHE A 84 -3.54 -5.04 7.45
N HIS A 85 -3.58 -4.45 8.64
CA HIS A 85 -3.82 -3.02 8.87
C HIS A 85 -2.79 -2.47 9.87
N LEU A 86 -2.13 -1.38 9.51
CA LEU A 86 -1.32 -0.57 10.40
C LEU A 86 -2.05 0.75 10.65
N LYS A 87 -2.61 0.92 11.86
CA LYS A 87 -3.32 2.16 12.23
C LYS A 87 -2.34 3.12 12.89
N THR A 88 -2.17 4.32 12.34
CA THR A 88 -1.28 5.32 12.96
C THR A 88 -1.77 5.67 14.35
N ASN A 89 -0.84 5.72 15.32
CA ASN A 89 -1.13 6.17 16.69
C ASN A 89 -1.05 7.70 16.82
N GLN A 90 -0.62 8.40 15.77
CA GLN A 90 -0.52 9.87 15.74
C GLN A 90 -1.82 10.55 15.27
N GLY A 91 -2.83 9.76 14.89
CA GLY A 91 -4.04 10.23 14.20
C GLY A 91 -3.81 10.37 12.69
N ASN A 92 -4.89 10.24 11.90
CA ASN A 92 -4.79 10.51 10.47
C ASN A 92 -4.86 12.03 10.24
N LYS A 93 -3.92 12.59 9.46
CA LYS A 93 -3.91 14.00 9.05
C LYS A 93 -3.59 14.10 7.57
N ASN A 94 -4.21 15.08 6.92
CA ASN A 94 -4.09 15.37 5.51
C ASN A 94 -3.86 16.86 5.32
N LEU A 95 -3.22 17.23 4.21
CA LEU A 95 -2.98 18.61 3.84
C LEU A 95 -4.22 19.22 3.17
N ASP A 96 -4.42 20.52 3.34
CA ASP A 96 -5.25 21.30 2.43
C ASP A 96 -4.58 21.35 1.05
N VAL A 97 -5.37 21.42 -0.02
CA VAL A 97 -4.85 21.40 -1.40
C VAL A 97 -3.90 22.58 -1.66
N ASN A 98 -4.20 23.78 -1.16
CA ASN A 98 -3.33 24.94 -1.36
C ASN A 98 -2.01 24.78 -0.59
N ARG A 99 -2.06 24.18 0.60
CA ARG A 99 -0.85 23.89 1.38
C ARG A 99 0.01 22.82 0.72
N ALA A 100 -0.61 21.80 0.13
CA ALA A 100 0.10 20.77 -0.63
C ALA A 100 0.80 21.36 -1.87
N ASP A 101 0.14 22.27 -2.58
CA ASP A 101 0.72 22.97 -3.74
C ASP A 101 1.90 23.87 -3.34
N GLU A 102 1.76 24.63 -2.26
CA GLU A 102 2.86 25.45 -1.70
C GLU A 102 4.07 24.58 -1.33
N LEU A 103 3.85 23.48 -0.60
CA LEU A 103 4.91 22.57 -0.18
C LEU A 103 5.60 21.89 -1.37
N ALA A 104 4.87 21.56 -2.44
CA ALA A 104 5.45 20.96 -3.64
C ALA A 104 6.52 21.85 -4.29
N GLY A 105 6.41 23.17 -4.16
CA GLY A 105 7.43 24.13 -4.59
C GLY A 105 8.47 24.47 -3.51
N ALA A 106 8.04 24.69 -2.28
CA ALA A 106 8.89 25.23 -1.21
C ALA A 106 9.71 24.17 -0.45
N ASP A 107 9.18 22.96 -0.26
CA ASP A 107 9.87 21.84 0.40
C ASP A 107 9.38 20.50 -0.20
N PRO A 108 9.86 20.11 -1.40
CA PRO A 108 9.43 18.88 -2.06
C PRO A 108 9.76 17.61 -1.25
N ASP A 109 10.68 17.72 -0.27
CA ASP A 109 11.09 16.63 0.62
C ASP A 109 10.37 16.66 1.99
N TYR A 110 9.30 17.45 2.13
CA TYR A 110 8.57 17.69 3.38
C TYR A 110 8.33 16.41 4.21
N SER A 111 7.75 15.37 3.59
CA SER A 111 7.40 14.13 4.29
C SER A 111 8.63 13.36 4.81
N ILE A 112 9.74 13.39 4.06
CA ILE A 112 11.01 12.77 4.47
C ILE A 112 11.62 13.57 5.62
N ARG A 113 11.63 14.91 5.48
CA ARG A 113 12.15 15.83 6.51
C ARG A 113 11.40 15.70 7.82
N ASP A 114 10.06 15.65 7.78
CA ASP A 114 9.22 15.41 8.95
C ASP A 114 9.60 14.09 9.67
N LEU A 115 9.65 12.98 8.92
CA LEU A 115 9.94 11.67 9.50
C LEU A 115 11.34 11.63 10.12
N TYR A 116 12.36 12.11 9.41
CA TYR A 116 13.74 12.14 9.89
C TYR A 116 13.86 12.97 11.17
N ASN A 117 13.29 14.18 11.18
CA ASN A 117 13.34 15.09 12.32
C ASN A 117 12.60 14.54 13.54
N ALA A 118 11.45 13.91 13.34
CA ALA A 118 10.70 13.28 14.43
C ALA A 118 11.53 12.19 15.13
N ILE A 119 12.16 11.30 14.35
CA ILE A 119 13.02 10.25 14.91
C ILE A 119 14.26 10.85 15.58
N ALA A 120 14.91 11.86 14.98
CA ALA A 120 16.06 12.54 15.57
C ALA A 120 15.72 13.22 16.91
N LYS A 121 14.50 13.74 17.05
CA LYS A 121 13.96 14.32 18.29
C LYS A 121 13.41 13.28 19.28
N LYS A 122 13.52 11.99 18.97
CA LYS A 122 12.95 10.87 19.74
C LYS A 122 11.42 10.88 19.83
N GLU A 123 10.75 11.58 18.92
CA GLU A 123 9.29 11.55 18.72
C GLU A 123 8.91 10.37 17.81
N TYR A 124 9.20 9.15 18.28
CA TYR A 124 9.12 7.94 17.47
C TYR A 124 7.69 7.64 17.01
N PRO A 125 7.39 7.70 15.70
CA PRO A 125 6.07 7.35 15.21
C PRO A 125 5.81 5.85 15.39
N SER A 126 4.55 5.53 15.65
CA SER A 126 4.14 4.15 15.83
C SER A 126 2.79 3.85 15.18
N TRP A 127 2.57 2.57 14.90
CA TRP A 127 1.34 2.04 14.34
C TRP A 127 0.88 0.83 15.12
N SER A 128 -0.41 0.79 15.44
CA SER A 128 -1.07 -0.40 15.96
C SER A 128 -1.34 -1.37 14.83
N MET A 129 -0.71 -2.55 14.88
CA MET A 129 -0.93 -3.63 13.93
C MET A 129 -2.19 -4.39 14.28
N LYS A 130 -3.09 -4.51 13.30
CA LYS A 130 -4.36 -5.22 13.40
C LYS A 130 -4.57 -6.08 12.17
N ILE A 131 -5.41 -7.11 12.30
CA ILE A 131 -5.80 -7.97 11.19
C ILE A 131 -7.32 -8.12 11.13
N GLN A 132 -7.86 -8.33 9.94
CA GLN A 132 -9.17 -8.95 9.76
C GLN A 132 -8.94 -10.42 9.43
N VAL A 133 -9.78 -11.32 9.94
CA VAL A 133 -9.68 -12.76 9.70
C VAL A 133 -10.99 -13.25 9.10
N MET A 134 -10.90 -14.07 8.06
CA MET A 134 -12.03 -14.69 7.37
C MET A 134 -11.74 -16.18 7.18
N THR A 135 -12.66 -17.03 7.62
CA THR A 135 -12.58 -18.49 7.39
C THR A 135 -12.84 -18.83 5.91
N PHE A 136 -12.49 -20.03 5.49
CA PHE A 136 -12.73 -20.46 4.11
C PHE A 136 -14.24 -20.57 3.83
N GLU A 137 -15.01 -21.07 4.79
CA GLU A 137 -16.47 -21.19 4.71
C GLU A 137 -17.16 -19.82 4.66
N GLN A 138 -16.61 -18.81 5.33
CA GLN A 138 -17.10 -17.43 5.21
C GLN A 138 -16.77 -16.84 3.83
N ALA A 139 -15.57 -17.12 3.30
CA ALA A 139 -15.14 -16.61 1.99
C ALA A 139 -16.04 -17.08 0.84
N GLU A 140 -16.69 -18.25 0.96
CA GLU A 140 -17.67 -18.76 0.00
C GLU A 140 -19.05 -18.08 0.10
N LYS A 141 -19.34 -17.41 1.22
CA LYS A 141 -20.67 -16.87 1.53
C LYS A 141 -20.76 -15.35 1.39
N VAL A 142 -19.63 -14.65 1.36
CA VAL A 142 -19.61 -13.18 1.21
C VAL A 142 -20.13 -12.77 -0.18
N SER A 143 -20.80 -11.62 -0.24
CA SER A 143 -21.39 -11.07 -1.48
C SER A 143 -20.36 -10.43 -2.42
N PHE A 144 -19.09 -10.37 -2.03
CA PHE A 144 -17.98 -9.82 -2.79
C PHE A 144 -16.87 -10.84 -2.92
N ASN A 145 -16.02 -10.71 -3.95
CA ASN A 145 -14.83 -11.55 -4.06
C ASN A 145 -13.77 -11.11 -3.03
N PRO A 146 -13.41 -11.94 -2.02
CA PRO A 146 -12.44 -11.57 -1.01
C PRO A 146 -11.01 -11.46 -1.54
N PHE A 147 -10.74 -11.96 -2.76
CA PHE A 147 -9.45 -11.89 -3.45
C PHE A 147 -9.38 -10.76 -4.50
N ASP A 148 -10.44 -9.96 -4.65
CA ASP A 148 -10.42 -8.75 -5.47
C ASP A 148 -9.83 -7.59 -4.65
N VAL A 149 -8.62 -7.15 -4.97
CA VAL A 149 -7.93 -6.05 -4.27
C VAL A 149 -8.65 -4.69 -4.39
N THR A 150 -9.65 -4.56 -5.26
CA THR A 150 -10.50 -3.36 -5.33
C THR A 150 -11.60 -3.36 -4.25
N LYS A 151 -11.73 -4.43 -3.45
CA LYS A 151 -12.74 -4.60 -2.40
C LYS A 151 -12.15 -4.56 -1.00
N VAL A 152 -12.88 -3.96 -0.07
CA VAL A 152 -12.62 -4.04 1.36
C VAL A 152 -13.47 -5.15 1.97
N TRP A 153 -13.02 -5.69 3.11
CA TRP A 153 -13.89 -6.50 3.96
C TRP A 153 -14.57 -5.56 4.96
N PRO A 154 -15.91 -5.50 5.02
CA PRO A 154 -16.61 -4.62 5.96
C PRO A 154 -16.17 -4.90 7.40
N GLN A 155 -15.77 -3.86 8.13
CA GLN A 155 -15.27 -4.02 9.51
C GLN A 155 -16.39 -4.36 10.51
N SER A 156 -17.65 -4.13 10.14
CA SER A 156 -18.82 -4.59 10.89
C SER A 156 -18.99 -6.11 10.85
N GLU A 157 -18.56 -6.76 9.77
CA GLU A 157 -18.64 -8.21 9.59
C GLU A 157 -17.32 -8.90 9.99
N PHE A 158 -16.19 -8.27 9.63
CA PHE A 158 -14.84 -8.76 9.91
C PHE A 158 -14.10 -7.71 10.75
N PRO A 159 -14.29 -7.68 12.08
CA PRO A 159 -13.70 -6.65 12.93
C PRO A 159 -12.17 -6.73 12.96
N LEU A 160 -11.55 -5.60 13.33
CA LEU A 160 -10.10 -5.50 13.46
C LEU A 160 -9.63 -6.15 14.78
N LEU A 161 -8.89 -7.23 14.67
CA LEU A 161 -8.25 -7.93 15.79
C LEU A 161 -6.85 -7.34 16.05
N PRO A 162 -6.52 -6.96 17.30
CA PRO A 162 -5.19 -6.45 17.62
C PRO A 162 -4.13 -7.56 17.52
N VAL A 163 -2.94 -7.21 17.03
CA VAL A 163 -1.78 -8.12 16.93
C VAL A 163 -0.58 -7.57 17.68
N GLY A 164 -0.26 -6.30 17.49
CA GLY A 164 0.93 -5.71 18.11
C GLY A 164 1.13 -4.25 17.75
N ARG A 165 2.37 -3.77 17.89
CA ARG A 165 2.76 -2.39 17.63
C ARG A 165 4.07 -2.34 16.85
N PHE A 166 4.10 -1.50 15.82
CA PHE A 166 5.27 -1.17 15.02
C PHE A 166 5.76 0.23 15.39
N VAL A 167 7.06 0.43 15.57
CA VAL A 167 7.68 1.72 15.94
C VAL A 167 8.88 1.96 15.06
N LEU A 168 9.05 3.18 14.55
CA LEU A 168 10.29 3.61 13.89
C LEU A 168 11.09 4.47 14.87
N ASP A 169 12.23 3.97 15.32
CA ASP A 169 13.03 4.59 16.38
C ASP A 169 14.49 4.91 15.97
N ARG A 170 14.86 4.59 14.73
CA ARG A 170 16.21 4.80 14.20
C ARG A 170 16.18 5.33 12.77
N ASN A 171 16.94 6.41 12.52
CA ASN A 171 17.19 6.91 11.18
C ASN A 171 18.28 6.09 10.48
N PRO A 172 18.27 6.01 9.13
CA PRO A 172 19.38 5.44 8.39
C PRO A 172 20.66 6.25 8.65
N SER A 173 21.78 5.57 8.79
CA SER A 173 23.12 6.20 8.86
C SER A 173 23.62 6.59 7.47
N ASN A 174 23.18 5.87 6.43
CA ASN A 174 23.43 6.19 5.03
C ASN A 174 22.18 5.91 4.20
N TYR A 175 21.58 6.96 3.62
CA TYR A 175 20.33 6.84 2.86
C TYR A 175 20.48 5.92 1.64
N PHE A 176 21.57 6.05 0.88
CA PHE A 176 21.76 5.22 -0.31
C PHE A 176 21.90 3.73 0.04
N ALA A 177 22.73 3.42 1.04
CA ALA A 177 23.01 2.04 1.44
C ALA A 177 21.82 1.36 2.15
N GLU A 178 21.07 2.09 2.98
CA GLU A 178 20.00 1.50 3.79
C GLU A 178 18.59 1.71 3.21
N VAL A 179 18.37 2.75 2.41
CA VAL A 179 17.04 3.11 1.87
C VAL A 179 17.00 2.90 0.35
N GLU A 180 17.90 3.50 -0.42
CA GLU A 180 17.85 3.39 -1.90
C GLU A 180 18.10 1.94 -2.36
N GLN A 181 19.02 1.24 -1.70
CA GLN A 181 19.34 -0.17 -2.01
C GLN A 181 18.40 -1.19 -1.37
N ILE A 182 17.40 -0.77 -0.58
CA ILE A 182 16.48 -1.73 0.04
C ILE A 182 15.64 -2.46 -1.01
N ALA A 183 15.34 -3.73 -0.75
CA ALA A 183 14.66 -4.63 -1.68
C ALA A 183 13.51 -5.39 -0.99
N PHE A 184 12.31 -4.81 -1.00
CA PHE A 184 11.10 -5.46 -0.46
C PHE A 184 10.43 -6.31 -1.53
N ALA A 185 10.07 -7.56 -1.23
CA ALA A 185 9.27 -8.38 -2.14
C ALA A 185 8.13 -9.07 -1.38
N PRO A 186 6.89 -9.06 -1.89
CA PRO A 186 5.77 -9.80 -1.29
C PRO A 186 5.98 -11.33 -1.27
N SER A 187 6.96 -11.85 -2.03
CA SER A 187 7.37 -13.25 -2.02
C SER A 187 8.31 -13.61 -0.86
N HIS A 188 8.86 -12.63 -0.12
CA HIS A 188 9.65 -12.86 1.10
C HIS A 188 8.73 -13.17 2.30
N LEU A 189 7.96 -14.26 2.19
CA LEU A 189 7.05 -14.72 3.22
C LEU A 189 7.74 -15.69 4.18
N VAL A 190 7.33 -15.67 5.45
CA VAL A 190 7.78 -16.60 6.49
C VAL A 190 6.77 -17.74 6.69
N PRO A 191 7.17 -18.91 7.23
CA PRO A 191 6.23 -19.97 7.58
C PRO A 191 5.05 -19.45 8.40
N GLY A 192 3.85 -19.91 8.06
CA GLY A 192 2.59 -19.42 8.65
C GLY A 192 1.93 -18.28 7.87
N ILE A 193 2.61 -17.65 6.90
CA ILE A 193 2.01 -16.65 6.00
C ILE A 193 2.19 -17.11 4.55
N GLN A 194 1.10 -17.13 3.79
CA GLN A 194 1.08 -17.52 2.38
C GLN A 194 0.29 -16.52 1.53
N ALA A 195 0.59 -16.48 0.24
CA ALA A 195 -0.20 -15.73 -0.72
C ALA A 195 -1.61 -16.36 -0.90
N SER A 196 -2.59 -15.52 -1.21
CA SER A 196 -3.93 -15.96 -1.61
C SER A 196 -4.07 -16.02 -3.14
N PRO A 197 -5.21 -16.49 -3.67
CA PRO A 197 -5.53 -16.42 -5.11
C PRO A 197 -5.75 -15.00 -5.69
N ASP A 198 -5.50 -13.93 -4.93
CA ASP A 198 -5.53 -12.55 -5.46
C ASP A 198 -4.53 -12.41 -6.63
N LYS A 199 -5.06 -12.22 -7.84
CA LYS A 199 -4.26 -12.16 -9.07
C LYS A 199 -3.19 -11.07 -9.02
N MET A 200 -3.52 -9.90 -8.45
CA MET A 200 -2.56 -8.81 -8.33
C MET A 200 -1.43 -9.20 -7.38
N LEU A 201 -1.75 -9.85 -6.26
CA LEU A 201 -0.72 -10.36 -5.35
C LEU A 201 0.18 -11.37 -6.08
N GLN A 202 -0.39 -12.33 -6.82
CA GLN A 202 0.35 -13.34 -7.57
C GLN A 202 1.33 -12.71 -8.56
N GLY A 203 0.91 -11.72 -9.35
CA GLY A 203 1.81 -10.99 -10.25
C GLY A 203 2.97 -10.28 -9.53
N ARG A 204 2.70 -9.75 -8.32
CA ARG A 204 3.71 -9.10 -7.47
C ARG A 204 4.70 -10.08 -6.83
N LEU A 205 4.37 -11.36 -6.66
CA LEU A 205 5.33 -12.34 -6.15
C LEU A 205 6.52 -12.50 -7.10
N PHE A 206 6.28 -12.35 -8.40
CA PHE A 206 7.29 -12.38 -9.45
C PHE A 206 7.99 -11.04 -9.62
N SER A 207 7.22 -9.96 -9.85
CA SER A 207 7.76 -8.71 -10.41
C SER A 207 8.82 -8.02 -9.55
N TYR A 208 8.75 -8.14 -8.23
CA TYR A 208 9.69 -7.47 -7.33
C TYR A 208 11.09 -8.10 -7.42
N ALA A 209 11.19 -9.43 -7.31
CA ALA A 209 12.48 -10.10 -7.40
C ALA A 209 13.11 -9.92 -8.80
N ASP A 210 12.29 -9.90 -9.85
CA ASP A 210 12.73 -9.62 -11.21
C ASP A 210 13.37 -8.22 -11.33
N THR A 211 12.67 -7.17 -10.89
CA THR A 211 13.23 -5.81 -10.96
C THR A 211 14.40 -5.58 -10.02
N HIS A 212 14.50 -6.30 -8.89
CA HIS A 212 15.65 -6.23 -7.99
C HIS A 212 16.93 -6.68 -8.71
N ARG A 213 16.89 -7.80 -9.45
CA ARG A 213 18.06 -8.30 -10.19
C ARG A 213 18.58 -7.30 -11.20
N HIS A 214 17.66 -6.58 -11.86
CA HIS A 214 18.02 -5.52 -12.79
C HIS A 214 18.59 -4.28 -12.07
N ARG A 215 17.94 -3.81 -11.01
CA ARG A 215 18.27 -2.54 -10.35
C ARG A 215 19.46 -2.61 -9.41
N LEU A 216 19.64 -3.74 -8.71
CA LEU A 216 20.62 -3.91 -7.64
C LEU A 216 21.71 -4.94 -7.96
N GLY A 217 21.56 -5.68 -9.05
CA GLY A 217 22.44 -6.78 -9.40
C GLY A 217 21.92 -8.14 -8.93
N ALA A 218 22.64 -9.19 -9.35
CA ALA A 218 22.31 -10.59 -9.09
C ALA A 218 22.48 -10.99 -7.62
#